data_AF-A0A659SJ84-F1
#
_entry.id   AF-A0A659SJ84-F1
#
_cell.length_a   1.000
_cell.length_b   1.000
_cell.length_c   1.000
_cell.angle_alpha   90.00
_cell.angle_beta   90.00
_cell.angle_gamma   90.00
#
_symmetry.space_group_name_H-M   'P 1'
#
loop_
_entity.id
_entity.type
_entity.pdbx_description
1 polymer ?
#
loop_
_entity_poly.entity_id
_entity_poly.type
_entity_poly.pdbx_seq_one_letter_code
_entity_poly.pdbx_strand_id
1 'polypeptide(L)'
;PARPDAGTLGMAKAIRREPPLMWLDKAETGALADYWGQLDLVREATLTCYNGIRGDGCGHCAACNLRANGLNHYLSNKAAVMAAMKQKTGLR
;
A
#
# COMPACT_ATOMS: atom_id res chain seq x y z
N PRO A 1 -17.11 19.13 -21.40
CA PRO A 1 -17.29 19.75 -20.06
C PRO A 1 -16.85 18.79 -18.95
N ALA A 2 -15.73 19.09 -18.27
CA ALA A 2 -15.24 18.28 -17.16
C ALA A 2 -16.25 18.33 -16.01
N ARG A 3 -16.73 17.16 -15.56
CA ARG A 3 -17.65 17.08 -14.42
C ARG A 3 -16.91 17.61 -13.18
N PRO A 4 -17.47 18.59 -12.45
CA PRO A 4 -16.91 19.00 -11.18
C PRO A 4 -16.90 17.81 -10.24
N ASP A 5 -15.82 17.66 -9.51
CA ASP A 5 -15.64 16.57 -8.59
C ASP A 5 -16.48 16.80 -7.32
N ALA A 6 -16.98 15.75 -6.68
CA ALA A 6 -18.03 15.85 -5.66
C ALA A 6 -17.72 16.81 -4.48
N GLY A 7 -16.44 17.03 -4.17
CA GLY A 7 -16.01 17.98 -3.13
C GLY A 7 -16.24 19.45 -3.49
N THR A 8 -16.14 19.81 -4.78
CA THR A 8 -16.33 21.19 -5.25
C THR A 8 -17.79 21.65 -5.13
N LEU A 9 -18.75 20.71 -5.21
CA LEU A 9 -20.18 21.00 -5.08
C LEU A 9 -20.63 21.25 -3.63
N GLY A 10 -19.96 20.65 -2.64
CA GLY A 10 -20.31 20.81 -1.23
C GLY A 10 -19.48 21.85 -0.47
N MET A 11 -18.20 21.97 -0.79
CA MET A 11 -17.25 22.80 -0.03
C MET A 11 -16.79 24.06 -0.78
N ALA A 12 -17.28 24.28 -2.01
CA ALA A 12 -16.87 25.38 -2.90
C ALA A 12 -15.34 25.51 -3.03
N LYS A 13 -14.61 24.40 -2.92
CA LYS A 13 -13.15 24.33 -2.99
C LYS A 13 -12.72 23.13 -3.81
N ALA A 14 -11.80 23.34 -4.73
CA ALA A 14 -11.17 22.26 -5.48
C ALA A 14 -10.24 21.46 -4.54
N ILE A 15 -10.60 20.21 -4.26
CA ILE A 15 -9.80 19.28 -3.45
C ILE A 15 -9.27 18.17 -4.35
N ARG A 16 -7.95 18.10 -4.52
CA ARG A 16 -7.29 17.03 -5.27
C ARG A 16 -7.29 15.75 -4.43
N ARG A 17 -7.81 14.66 -5.00
CA ARG A 17 -7.70 13.31 -4.43
C ARG A 17 -6.58 12.56 -5.12
N GLU A 18 -5.63 12.07 -4.34
CA GLU A 18 -4.49 11.28 -4.81
C GLU A 18 -4.59 9.91 -4.15
N PRO A 19 -4.97 8.86 -4.90
CA PRO A 19 -5.01 7.50 -4.37
C PRO A 19 -3.71 6.75 -4.77
N PRO A 20 -2.58 6.95 -4.05
CA PRO A 20 -1.27 6.45 -4.47
C PRO A 20 -1.17 4.92 -4.56
N LEU A 21 -2.08 4.21 -3.90
CA LEU A 21 -2.10 2.75 -3.85
C LEU A 21 -3.13 2.11 -4.81
N MET A 22 -3.87 2.90 -5.60
CA MET A 22 -5.02 2.42 -6.39
C MET A 22 -4.68 1.24 -7.32
N TRP A 23 -3.46 1.21 -7.86
CA TRP A 23 -3.02 0.23 -8.85
C TRP A 23 -1.98 -0.75 -8.31
N LEU A 24 -1.72 -0.72 -7.00
CA LEU A 24 -0.71 -1.54 -6.35
C LEU A 24 -1.33 -2.74 -5.67
N ASP A 25 -0.73 -3.91 -5.86
CA ASP A 25 -1.01 -5.08 -5.02
C ASP A 25 -0.29 -4.98 -3.65
N LYS A 26 -0.47 -6.01 -2.81
CA LYS A 26 0.10 -5.99 -1.46
C LYS A 26 1.62 -6.12 -1.45
N ALA A 27 2.21 -6.82 -2.43
CA ALA A 27 3.66 -6.96 -2.56
C ALA A 27 4.27 -5.63 -3.03
N GLU A 28 3.65 -4.97 -4.02
CA GLU A 28 4.06 -3.66 -4.53
C GLU A 28 3.90 -2.56 -3.47
N THR A 29 2.87 -2.63 -2.64
CA THR A 29 2.72 -1.73 -1.49
C THR A 29 3.89 -1.92 -0.49
N GLY A 30 4.35 -3.15 -0.29
CA GLY A 30 5.56 -3.44 0.49
C GLY A 30 6.82 -2.88 -0.17
N ALA A 31 6.96 -3.05 -1.49
CA ALA A 31 8.06 -2.49 -2.26
C ALA A 31 8.11 -0.96 -2.17
N LEU A 32 6.95 -0.29 -2.16
CA LEU A 32 6.87 1.16 -1.99
C LEU A 32 7.38 1.60 -0.60
N ALA A 33 7.08 0.83 0.46
CA ALA A 33 7.64 1.12 1.79
C ALA A 33 9.16 0.93 1.83
N ASP A 34 9.67 -0.11 1.17
CA ASP A 34 11.12 -0.36 1.06
C ASP A 34 11.85 0.70 0.23
N TYR A 35 11.21 1.21 -0.84
CA TYR A 35 11.75 2.31 -1.64
C TYR A 35 12.10 3.55 -0.81
N TRP A 36 11.29 3.83 0.22
CA TRP A 36 11.52 4.93 1.17
C TRP A 36 12.33 4.52 2.42
N GLY A 37 12.83 3.28 2.47
CA GLY A 37 13.58 2.77 3.62
C GLY A 37 12.74 2.59 4.90
N GLN A 38 11.41 2.44 4.75
CA GLN A 38 10.46 2.34 5.87
C GLN A 38 9.79 0.97 5.96
N LEU A 39 10.34 -0.05 5.30
CA LEU A 39 9.73 -1.38 5.29
C LEU A 39 9.59 -1.94 6.71
N ASP A 40 10.63 -1.85 7.54
CA ASP A 40 10.61 -2.41 8.90
C ASP A 40 9.64 -1.64 9.81
N LEU A 41 9.59 -0.30 9.69
CA LEU A 41 8.59 0.50 10.39
C LEU A 41 7.16 0.06 10.03
N VAL A 42 6.87 -0.09 8.73
CA VAL A 42 5.55 -0.55 8.29
C VAL A 42 5.29 -1.97 8.79
N ARG A 43 6.31 -2.83 8.80
CA ARG A 43 6.19 -4.23 9.23
C ARG A 43 5.89 -4.37 10.71
N GLU A 44 6.56 -3.62 11.56
CA GLU A 44 6.54 -3.81 13.02
C GLU A 44 5.57 -2.87 13.73
N ALA A 45 5.44 -1.62 13.28
CA ALA A 45 4.69 -0.60 14.00
C ALA A 45 3.21 -0.47 13.57
N THR A 46 2.80 -1.08 12.45
CA THR A 46 1.41 -0.97 11.95
C THR A 46 0.52 -2.12 12.43
N LEU A 47 -0.78 -1.83 12.54
CA LEU A 47 -1.83 -2.80 12.83
C LEU A 47 -2.60 -3.14 11.56
N THR A 48 -2.48 -4.38 11.08
CA THR A 48 -3.32 -4.92 9.99
C THR A 48 -4.23 -6.05 10.48
N CYS A 49 -3.87 -6.71 11.57
CA CYS A 49 -4.60 -7.84 12.12
C CYS A 49 -6.00 -7.43 12.59
N TYR A 50 -7.01 -8.21 12.22
CA TYR A 50 -8.38 -8.01 12.70
C TYR A 50 -8.54 -8.25 14.21
N ASN A 51 -7.58 -8.94 14.84
CA ASN A 51 -7.59 -9.23 16.27
C ASN A 51 -6.74 -8.25 17.09
N GLY A 52 -6.30 -7.13 16.52
CA GLY A 52 -5.59 -6.09 17.26
C GLY A 52 -4.10 -6.36 17.53
N ILE A 53 -3.52 -7.43 16.99
CA ILE A 53 -2.10 -7.75 17.15
C ILE A 53 -1.27 -6.99 16.10
N ARG A 54 -0.35 -6.13 16.56
CA ARG A 54 0.60 -5.38 15.71
C ARG A 54 1.63 -6.30 15.06
N GLY A 55 2.35 -5.79 14.07
CA GLY A 55 3.44 -6.52 13.45
C GLY A 55 2.95 -7.56 12.44
N ASP A 56 3.42 -8.80 12.61
CA ASP A 56 2.99 -9.97 11.83
C ASP A 56 1.55 -10.41 12.15
N GLY A 57 1.01 -9.96 13.30
CA GLY A 57 -0.37 -10.22 13.69
C GLY A 57 -0.60 -11.64 14.20
N CYS A 58 -1.87 -12.08 14.16
CA CYS A 58 -2.26 -13.39 14.70
C CYS A 58 -1.94 -14.57 13.76
N GLY A 59 -1.56 -14.33 12.51
CA GLY A 59 -1.22 -15.38 11.53
C GLY A 59 -2.37 -16.25 11.01
N HIS A 60 -3.61 -16.05 11.48
CA HIS A 60 -4.75 -16.89 11.09
C HIS A 60 -5.97 -16.12 10.58
N CYS A 61 -5.95 -14.78 10.58
CA CYS A 61 -7.03 -13.97 10.01
C CYS A 61 -6.73 -13.59 8.55
N ALA A 62 -7.77 -13.32 7.76
CA ALA A 62 -7.63 -13.02 6.33
C ALA A 62 -6.68 -11.83 6.06
N ALA A 63 -6.71 -10.79 6.90
CA ALA A 63 -5.83 -9.64 6.76
C ALA A 63 -4.34 -9.99 7.01
N CYS A 64 -4.05 -10.85 7.99
CA CYS A 64 -2.69 -11.33 8.25
C CYS A 64 -2.20 -12.18 7.07
N ASN A 65 -3.04 -13.08 6.56
CA ASN A 65 -2.69 -13.94 5.43
C ASN A 65 -2.37 -13.12 4.17
N LEU A 66 -3.20 -12.13 3.84
CA LEU A 66 -2.95 -11.25 2.69
C LEU A 66 -1.63 -10.46 2.85
N ARG A 67 -1.38 -9.92 4.05
CA ARG A 67 -0.14 -9.19 4.37
C ARG A 67 1.09 -10.09 4.25
N ALA A 68 1.04 -11.27 4.84
CA ALA A 68 2.14 -12.24 4.80
C ALA A 68 2.42 -12.71 3.36
N ASN A 69 1.38 -13.03 2.58
CA ASN A 69 1.52 -13.44 1.18
C ASN A 69 2.17 -12.34 0.33
N GLY A 70 1.73 -11.08 0.50
CA GLY A 70 2.34 -9.94 -0.19
C GLY A 70 3.81 -9.74 0.19
N LEU A 71 4.14 -9.82 1.48
CA LEU A 71 5.52 -9.74 1.96
C LEU A 71 6.39 -10.86 1.41
N ASN A 72 5.91 -12.11 1.45
CA ASN A 72 6.66 -13.27 0.95
C ASN A 72 6.89 -13.17 -0.56
N HIS A 73 5.88 -12.75 -1.33
CA HIS A 73 6.02 -12.53 -2.77
C HIS A 73 7.08 -11.44 -3.05
N TYR A 74 7.01 -10.34 -2.31
CA TYR A 74 7.98 -9.25 -2.42
C TYR A 74 9.41 -9.71 -2.12
N LEU A 75 9.63 -10.41 -1.00
CA LEU A 75 10.96 -10.88 -0.61
C LEU A 75 11.52 -11.93 -1.59
N SER A 76 10.67 -12.78 -2.15
CA SER A 76 11.08 -13.83 -3.09
C SER A 76 11.43 -13.28 -4.48
N ASN A 77 10.86 -12.13 -4.88
CA ASN A 77 11.07 -11.55 -6.20
C ASN A 77 11.28 -10.03 -6.14
N LYS A 78 12.14 -9.60 -5.23
CA LYS A 78 12.32 -8.18 -4.85
C LYS A 78 12.56 -7.26 -6.05
N ALA A 79 13.45 -7.66 -6.96
CA ALA A 79 13.80 -6.86 -8.13
C ALA A 79 12.62 -6.67 -9.09
N ALA A 80 11.88 -7.75 -9.41
CA ALA A 80 10.76 -7.66 -10.34
C ALA A 80 9.59 -6.86 -9.75
N VAL A 81 9.25 -7.10 -8.47
CA VAL A 81 8.16 -6.38 -7.80
C VAL A 81 8.52 -4.89 -7.66
N MET A 82 9.78 -4.55 -7.34
CA MET A 82 10.23 -3.16 -7.29
C MET A 82 10.14 -2.49 -8.67
N ALA A 83 10.50 -3.18 -9.75
CA ALA A 83 10.38 -2.65 -11.11
C ALA A 83 8.92 -2.40 -11.51
N ALA A 84 8.02 -3.35 -11.23
CA ALA A 84 6.58 -3.21 -11.48
C ALA A 84 5.97 -2.05 -10.67
N MET A 85 6.32 -1.94 -9.38
CA MET A 85 5.89 -0.83 -8.53
C MET A 85 6.34 0.53 -9.08
N LYS A 86 7.61 0.66 -9.49
CA LYS A 86 8.13 1.90 -10.10
C LYS A 86 7.41 2.26 -11.39
N GLN A 87 7.14 1.27 -12.25
CA GLN A 87 6.39 1.48 -13.49
C GLN A 87 4.98 2.03 -13.22
N LYS A 88 4.29 1.51 -12.21
CA LYS A 88 2.92 1.92 -11.86
C LYS A 88 2.84 3.26 -11.14
N THR A 89 3.87 3.61 -10.36
CA THR A 89 3.91 4.86 -9.56
C THR A 89 4.65 6.00 -10.26
N GLY A 90 5.42 5.73 -11.32
CA GLY A 90 6.24 6.72 -12.02
C GLY A 90 7.52 7.10 -11.27
N LEU A 91 7.90 6.34 -10.24
CA LEU A 91 9.11 6.56 -9.44
C LEU A 91 10.37 6.08 -10.18
N ARG A 92 11.50 6.77 -9.95
CA ARG A 92 12.82 6.43 -10.53
C ARG A 92 13.57 5.44 -9.66
#